data_AF-A0A7X6BFM8-F1
#
_entry.id   AF-A0A7X6BFM8-F1
#
_cell.length_a   1.000
_cell.length_b   1.000
_cell.length_c   1.000
_cell.angle_alpha   90.00
_cell.angle_beta   90.00
_cell.angle_gamma   90.00
#
_symmetry.space_group_name_H-M   'P 1'
#
loop_
_entity.id
_entity.type
_entity.pdbx_description
1 polymer ?
#
loop_
_entity_poly.entity_id
_entity_poly.type
_entity_poly.pdbx_seq_one_letter_code
_entity_poly.pdbx_strand_id
1 'polypeptide(L)'
;MYSYSNGGRLARSILSCALLVAGSTSAPALAQATSDPTGDFIPSFTGPKNGDLDLTRIEATFDGAKFRLDATTAAAIGTTPTGL
;
A
#
# COMPACT_ATOMS: atom_id res chain seq x y z
N MET A 1 -32.49 46.23 -33.99
CA MET A 1 -31.43 46.02 -32.97
C MET A 1 -31.71 44.69 -32.28
N TYR A 2 -31.03 43.61 -32.65
CA TYR A 2 -31.17 42.31 -31.98
C TYR A 2 -29.96 42.10 -31.08
N SER A 3 -30.19 42.10 -29.76
CA SER A 3 -29.21 41.65 -28.77
C SER A 3 -29.59 40.24 -28.36
N TYR A 4 -28.77 39.25 -28.70
CA TYR A 4 -28.85 37.92 -28.11
C TYR A 4 -27.66 37.76 -27.17
N SER A 5 -27.98 37.67 -25.87
CA SER A 5 -27.03 37.52 -24.79
C SER A 5 -26.27 36.19 -24.90
N ASN A 6 -24.94 36.27 -24.93
CA ASN A 6 -24.01 35.15 -25.07
C ASN A 6 -23.83 34.32 -23.76
N GLY A 7 -24.89 34.20 -22.93
CA GLY A 7 -24.80 33.63 -21.58
C GLY A 7 -24.74 32.10 -21.50
N GLY A 8 -25.12 31.38 -22.57
CA GLY A 8 -25.24 29.92 -22.54
C GLY A 8 -23.92 29.14 -22.72
N ARG A 9 -22.85 29.79 -23.21
CA ARG A 9 -21.57 29.11 -23.52
C ARG A 9 -20.67 28.96 -22.30
N LEU A 10 -20.77 29.88 -21.34
CA LEU A 10 -19.96 29.86 -20.11
C LEU A 10 -20.49 28.85 -19.08
N ALA A 11 -21.81 28.71 -18.95
CA ALA A 11 -22.42 27.77 -18.00
C ALA A 11 -22.22 26.29 -18.37
N ARG A 12 -22.13 25.97 -19.68
CA ARG A 12 -21.91 24.59 -20.15
C ARG A 12 -20.47 24.10 -19.95
N SER A 13 -19.49 25.00 -19.99
CA SER A 13 -18.08 24.64 -19.82
C SER A 13 -17.72 24.33 -18.36
N ILE A 14 -18.44 24.90 -17.39
CA ILE A 14 -18.19 24.69 -15.96
C ILE A 14 -18.73 23.33 -15.50
N LEU A 15 -19.87 22.88 -16.06
CA LEU A 15 -20.47 21.60 -15.71
C LEU A 15 -19.63 20.39 -16.16
N SER A 16 -18.89 20.53 -17.26
CA SER A 16 -18.04 19.47 -17.81
C SER A 16 -16.76 19.20 -16.99
N CYS A 17 -16.19 20.23 -16.33
CA CYS A 17 -15.03 20.05 -15.45
C CYS A 17 -15.41 19.42 -14.11
N ALA A 18 -16.62 19.67 -13.60
CA ALA A 18 -17.08 19.14 -12.33
C ALA A 18 -17.32 17.61 -12.37
N LEU A 19 -17.72 17.06 -13.52
CA LEU A 19 -17.94 15.62 -13.66
C LEU A 19 -16.63 14.80 -13.74
N LEU A 20 -15.51 15.41 -14.17
CA LEU A 20 -14.24 14.70 -14.34
C LEU A 20 -13.50 14.46 -13.01
N VAL A 21 -13.78 15.28 -11.98
CA VAL A 21 -13.13 15.19 -10.66
C VAL A 21 -13.86 14.24 -9.70
N ALA A 22 -15.15 13.96 -9.94
CA ALA A 22 -15.94 13.06 -9.10
C ALA A 22 -15.66 11.55 -9.35
N GLY A 23 -14.82 11.24 -10.35
CA GLY A 23 -14.51 9.88 -10.78
C GLY A 23 -13.20 9.31 -10.24
N SER A 24 -12.56 9.94 -9.26
CA SER A 24 -11.43 9.34 -8.53
C SER A 24 -11.92 8.19 -7.65
N THR A 25 -12.30 7.10 -8.31
CA THR A 25 -12.47 5.79 -7.67
C THR A 25 -11.16 5.48 -6.97
N SER A 26 -11.17 5.34 -5.64
CA SER A 26 -10.05 4.76 -4.91
C SER A 26 -9.73 3.42 -5.55
N ALA A 27 -8.62 3.34 -6.29
CA ALA A 27 -8.11 2.06 -6.75
C ALA A 27 -7.89 1.19 -5.50
N PRO A 28 -8.26 -0.10 -5.52
CA PRO A 28 -7.92 -0.98 -4.40
C PRO A 28 -6.41 -0.89 -4.20
N ALA A 29 -5.98 -0.61 -2.97
CA ALA A 29 -4.58 -0.70 -2.61
C ALA A 29 -4.14 -2.14 -2.91
N LEU A 30 -3.41 -2.34 -4.00
CA LEU A 30 -2.82 -3.63 -4.30
C LEU A 30 -1.83 -3.91 -3.16
N ALA A 31 -1.97 -5.05 -2.51
CA ALA A 31 -1.05 -5.49 -1.48
C ALA A 31 0.38 -5.46 -2.05
N GLN A 32 1.18 -4.51 -1.58
CA GLN A 32 2.56 -4.40 -2.00
C GLN A 32 3.40 -5.15 -0.98
N ALA A 33 4.03 -6.24 -1.44
CA ALA A 33 5.02 -6.93 -0.64
C ALA A 33 6.36 -6.18 -0.70
N THR A 34 7.02 -6.08 0.45
CA THR A 34 8.38 -5.57 0.58
C THR A 34 9.31 -6.75 0.80
N SER A 35 10.34 -6.86 -0.03
CA SER A 35 11.41 -7.85 0.13
C SER A 35 12.50 -7.31 1.05
N ASP A 36 13.07 -8.19 1.86
CA ASP A 36 14.22 -7.93 2.73
C ASP A 36 15.34 -8.95 2.43
N PRO A 37 16.62 -8.56 2.35
CA PRO A 37 17.70 -9.49 2.06
C PRO A 37 17.95 -10.47 3.22
N THR A 38 18.19 -11.74 2.90
CA THR A 38 18.61 -12.73 3.90
C THR A 38 19.91 -12.31 4.59
N GLY A 39 19.93 -12.40 5.93
CA GLY A 39 21.09 -12.12 6.75
C GLY A 39 21.37 -10.63 7.00
N ASP A 40 20.45 -9.74 6.67
CA ASP A 40 20.60 -8.28 6.84
C ASP A 40 20.22 -7.80 8.24
N PHE A 41 20.86 -8.38 9.26
CA PHE A 41 20.71 -7.90 10.62
C PHE A 41 21.46 -6.58 10.80
N ILE A 42 20.84 -5.63 11.51
CA ILE A 42 21.51 -4.37 11.86
C ILE A 42 22.85 -4.65 12.58
N PRO A 43 23.91 -3.87 12.32
CA PRO A 43 25.25 -4.18 12.84
C PRO A 43 25.35 -4.23 14.37
N SER A 44 24.48 -3.52 15.08
CA SER A 44 24.43 -3.50 16.54
C SER A 44 23.74 -4.73 17.15
N PHE A 45 23.13 -5.59 16.34
CA PHE A 45 22.42 -6.76 16.83
C PHE A 45 23.38 -7.88 17.22
N THR A 46 23.47 -8.15 18.52
CA THR A 46 24.36 -9.17 19.10
C THR A 46 23.67 -10.50 19.42
N GLY A 47 22.36 -10.60 19.19
CA GLY A 47 21.57 -11.81 19.44
C GLY A 47 21.77 -12.92 18.42
N PRO A 48 21.07 -14.06 18.61
CA PRO A 48 21.03 -15.16 17.64
C PRO A 48 20.54 -14.68 16.27
N LYS A 49 21.19 -15.12 15.20
CA LYS A 49 20.87 -14.77 13.81
C LYS A 49 20.33 -15.97 13.03
N ASN A 50 19.53 -16.78 13.71
CA ASN A 50 18.88 -17.93 13.11
C ASN A 50 17.85 -17.46 12.08
N GLY A 51 17.60 -18.28 11.05
CA GLY A 51 16.74 -17.89 9.94
C GLY A 51 15.27 -17.68 10.30
N ASP A 52 14.82 -18.14 11.47
CA ASP A 52 13.46 -17.90 11.97
C ASP A 52 13.28 -16.51 12.61
N LEU A 53 14.38 -15.77 12.78
CA LEU A 53 14.40 -14.36 13.17
C LEU A 53 14.72 -13.43 11.99
N ASP A 54 15.06 -14.00 10.84
CA ASP A 54 15.46 -13.29 9.62
C ASP A 54 14.26 -13.16 8.67
N LEU A 55 13.68 -11.97 8.57
CA LEU A 55 12.56 -11.73 7.67
C LEU A 55 13.09 -11.56 6.24
N THR A 56 12.38 -12.13 5.27
CA THR A 56 12.75 -12.01 3.84
C THR A 56 11.66 -11.35 3.01
N ARG A 57 10.45 -11.29 3.56
CA ARG A 57 9.30 -10.62 2.93
C ARG A 57 8.27 -10.23 3.97
N ILE A 58 7.65 -9.07 3.77
CA ILE A 58 6.48 -8.61 4.52
C ILE A 58 5.40 -8.20 3.52
N GLU A 59 4.15 -8.51 3.81
CA GLU A 59 3.00 -8.15 2.99
C GLU A 59 1.84 -7.67 3.86
N ALA A 60 1.15 -6.62 3.42
CA ALA A 60 -0.08 -6.15 4.05
C ALA A 60 -1.23 -6.22 3.04
N THR A 61 -2.31 -6.89 3.42
CA THR A 61 -3.54 -7.02 2.61
C THR A 61 -4.70 -6.35 3.34
N PHE A 62 -5.59 -5.68 2.60
CA PHE A 62 -6.83 -5.09 3.15
C PHE A 62 -8.04 -5.65 2.40
N ASP A 63 -9.00 -6.20 3.15
CA ASP A 63 -10.21 -6.83 2.58
C ASP A 63 -11.44 -5.91 2.54
N GLY A 64 -11.28 -4.63 2.93
CA GLY A 64 -12.39 -3.68 3.08
C GLY A 64 -12.81 -3.46 4.54
N ALA A 65 -12.39 -4.32 5.47
CA ALA A 65 -12.69 -4.20 6.91
C ALA A 65 -11.48 -4.45 7.81
N LYS A 66 -10.53 -5.29 7.38
CA LYS A 66 -9.39 -5.75 8.18
C LYS A 66 -8.11 -5.61 7.38
N PHE A 67 -7.05 -5.20 8.09
CA PHE A 67 -5.68 -5.35 7.62
C PHE A 67 -5.15 -6.69 8.12
N ARG A 68 -4.61 -7.50 7.21
CA ARG A 68 -3.82 -8.69 7.54
C ARG A 68 -2.37 -8.40 7.17
N LEU A 69 -1.48 -8.61 8.13
CA LEU A 69 -0.04 -8.50 7.95
C LEU A 69 0.54 -9.91 7.96
N ASP A 70 1.28 -10.26 6.92
CA ASP A 70 1.97 -11.53 6.77
C ASP A 70 3.47 -11.28 6.61
N ALA A 71 4.27 -12.24 7.07
CA ALA A 71 5.72 -12.19 6.92
C ALA A 71 6.29 -13.58 6.63
N THR A 72 7.37 -13.62 5.86
CA THR A 72 8.14 -14.83 5.55
C THR A 72 9.50 -14.75 6.21
N THR A 73 9.87 -15.78 6.96
CA THR A 73 11.20 -15.94 7.57
C THR A 73 12.12 -16.80 6.69
N ALA A 74 13.43 -16.65 6.83
CA ALA A 74 14.44 -17.41 6.08
C ALA A 74 14.50 -18.91 6.48
N ALA A 75 13.92 -19.28 7.63
CA ALA A 75 13.78 -20.66 8.08
C ALA A 75 12.44 -20.90 8.80
N ALA A 76 12.15 -22.16 9.15
CA ALA A 76 10.95 -22.53 9.89
C ALA A 76 10.90 -21.87 11.27
N ILE A 77 9.74 -21.35 11.65
CA ILE A 77 9.49 -20.68 12.93
C ILE A 77 9.75 -21.63 14.11
N GLY A 78 10.39 -21.14 15.18
CA GLY A 78 10.60 -21.87 16.43
C GLY A 78 11.89 -22.69 16.46
N THR A 79 12.87 -22.33 15.64
CA THR A 79 14.19 -22.98 15.60
C THR A 79 15.24 -22.26 16.46
N THR A 80 14.98 -21.02 16.87
CA THR A 80 15.79 -20.32 17.88
C THR A 80 15.44 -20.80 19.28
N PRO A 81 16.40 -21.36 20.04
CA PRO A 81 16.18 -21.71 21.44
C PRO A 81 15.75 -20.49 22.25
N THR A 82 14.69 -20.64 23.06
CA THR A 82 14.08 -19.54 23.86
C THR A 82 13.52 -18.36 23.04
N GLY A 83 13.39 -18.53 21.71
CA GLY A 83 12.88 -17.49 20.81
C GLY A 83 11.36 -17.31 20.85
N LEU A 84 10.62 -18.29 21.38
CA LEU A 84 9.17 -18.31 21.59
C LEU A 84 8.82 -19.11 22.86
#